data_AF-A0A9W7EDI3-F1
#
_entry.id   AF-A0A9W7EDI3-F1
#
_cell.length_a   1.000
_cell.length_b   1.000
_cell.length_c   1.000
_cell.angle_alpha   90.00
_cell.angle_beta   90.00
_cell.angle_gamma   90.00
#
_symmetry.space_group_name_H-M   'P 1'
#
loop_
_entity.id
_entity.type
_entity.pdbx_description
1 polymer ?
#
loop_
_entity_poly.entity_id
_entity_poly.type
_entity_poly.pdbx_seq_one_letter_code
_entity_poly.pdbx_strand_id
1 'polypeptide(L)'
;MRPCGHSVICRVCTRELMTRSEPCPICRKPIDSFKLASGEGFNEYFRKQFNGNEAAFLRWKEVYDVLEIVGGMGCHHNVRGHLETQVLSITRSEDLVKLRALAKLCSRDFFNDESLLVSGVEEDLEVLELAMPEEKKIRGKKKKHQKKKDLRKLKILDACMALGNACNRVLAFYDALQYLERAKKGYEEQLGRDSEKALDVAYGLIANSTLSSDEKIEKLRDLVKRMERALGEENVVAFETLDQLGDALYNSGE
;
A
#
# COMPACT_ATOMS: atom_id res chain seq x y z
N MET A 1 -5.10 14.89 -10.83
CA MET A 1 -4.95 15.64 -12.09
C MET A 1 -3.94 14.95 -12.97
N ARG A 2 -4.22 14.84 -14.28
CA ARG A 2 -3.21 14.42 -15.28
C ARG A 2 -2.21 15.57 -15.52
N PRO A 3 -1.01 15.33 -16.10
CA PRO A 3 -0.03 16.38 -16.45
C PRO A 3 -0.62 17.48 -17.34
N CYS A 4 -1.70 17.16 -18.07
CA CYS A 4 -2.45 18.11 -18.89
C CYS A 4 -3.53 18.91 -18.14
N GLY A 5 -3.68 18.73 -16.82
CA GLY A 5 -4.69 19.41 -15.99
C GLY A 5 -6.12 18.87 -16.10
N HIS A 6 -6.41 18.03 -17.11
CA HIS A 6 -7.75 17.49 -17.31
C HIS A 6 -8.10 16.38 -16.30
N SER A 7 -9.30 16.52 -15.73
CA SER A 7 -9.98 15.51 -14.91
C SER A 7 -10.83 14.64 -15.84
N VAL A 8 -10.42 13.39 -16.05
CA VAL A 8 -11.26 12.44 -16.78
C VAL A 8 -10.96 11.01 -16.36
N ILE A 9 -12.07 10.26 -16.23
CA ILE A 9 -12.22 8.83 -15.98
C ILE A 9 -11.67 8.33 -14.65
N CYS A 10 -12.26 7.26 -14.13
CA CYS A 10 -11.81 6.60 -12.91
C CYS A 10 -10.34 6.12 -13.05
N ARG A 11 -9.70 5.80 -11.91
CA ARG A 11 -8.30 5.32 -11.84
C ARG A 11 -8.04 4.15 -12.81
N VAL A 12 -8.99 3.22 -12.90
CA VAL A 12 -8.93 2.04 -13.77
C VAL A 12 -8.81 2.44 -15.24
N CYS A 13 -9.73 3.26 -15.75
CA CYS A 13 -9.69 3.68 -17.14
C CYS A 13 -8.49 4.58 -17.47
N THR A 14 -7.99 5.36 -16.50
CA THR A 14 -6.78 6.18 -16.71
C THR A 14 -5.53 5.31 -16.83
N ARG A 15 -5.39 4.27 -15.99
CA ARG A 15 -4.30 3.28 -16.13
C ARG A 15 -4.39 2.54 -17.46
N GLU A 16 -5.58 2.11 -17.86
CA GLU A 16 -5.76 1.37 -19.12
C GLU A 16 -5.37 2.20 -20.35
N LEU A 17 -5.70 3.50 -20.35
CA LEU A 17 -5.20 4.44 -21.37
C LEU A 17 -3.68 4.55 -21.38
N MET A 18 -3.04 4.62 -20.20
CA MET A 18 -1.58 4.66 -20.10
C MET A 18 -0.93 3.36 -20.59
N THR A 19 -1.47 2.20 -20.22
CA THR A 19 -1.00 0.89 -20.70
C THR A 19 -1.07 0.79 -22.22
N ARG A 20 -2.13 1.34 -22.83
CA ARG A 20 -2.29 1.39 -24.28
C ARG A 20 -1.52 2.53 -24.96
N SER A 21 -0.79 3.33 -24.19
CA SER A 21 -0.11 4.55 -24.68
C SER A 21 -1.06 5.50 -25.42
N GLU A 22 -2.34 5.47 -25.05
CA GLU A 22 -3.36 6.31 -25.64
C GLU A 22 -3.29 7.72 -25.04
N PRO A 23 -3.34 8.78 -25.89
CA PRO A 23 -3.29 10.14 -25.40
C PRO A 23 -4.57 10.52 -24.65
N CYS A 24 -4.51 11.58 -23.84
CA CYS A 24 -5.68 12.08 -23.12
C CYS A 24 -6.88 12.30 -24.08
N PRO A 25 -8.07 11.73 -23.82
CA PRO A 25 -9.20 11.82 -24.75
C PRO A 25 -9.74 13.25 -24.91
N ILE A 26 -9.44 14.15 -23.95
CA ILE A 26 -9.84 15.56 -24.03
C ILE A 26 -8.84 16.39 -24.83
N CYS A 27 -7.54 16.33 -24.47
CA CYS A 27 -6.55 17.26 -25.03
C CYS A 27 -5.49 16.61 -25.91
N ARG A 28 -5.59 15.29 -26.14
CA ARG A 28 -4.71 14.48 -26.99
C ARG A 28 -3.21 14.54 -26.64
N LYS A 29 -2.86 15.00 -25.44
CA LYS A 29 -1.47 14.98 -24.93
C LYS A 29 -1.11 13.60 -24.37
N PRO A 30 0.17 13.18 -24.46
CA PRO A 30 0.67 11.99 -23.77
C PRO A 30 0.35 12.01 -22.27
N ILE A 31 0.07 10.82 -21.71
CA ILE A 31 -0.24 10.65 -20.29
C ILE A 31 0.94 9.94 -19.65
N ASP A 32 1.82 10.73 -19.04
CA ASP A 32 3.07 10.20 -18.48
C ASP A 32 2.93 9.89 -16.98
N SER A 33 1.88 10.44 -16.36
CA SER A 33 1.48 10.17 -14.98
C SER A 33 0.00 10.55 -14.77
N PHE A 34 -0.61 10.14 -13.67
CA PHE A 34 -1.86 10.72 -13.21
C PHE A 34 -1.81 10.86 -11.69
N LYS A 35 -2.32 11.97 -11.16
CA LYS A 35 -2.66 12.09 -9.75
C LYS A 35 -4.16 11.86 -9.58
N LEU A 36 -4.61 11.30 -8.47
CA LEU A 36 -6.02 11.41 -8.09
C LEU A 36 -6.40 12.90 -8.06
N ALA A 37 -7.60 13.23 -8.54
CA ALA A 37 -8.02 14.62 -8.62
C ALA A 37 -8.13 15.19 -7.20
N SER A 38 -7.32 16.21 -6.85
CA SER A 38 -7.75 17.17 -5.83
C SER A 38 -8.77 18.10 -6.46
N GLY A 39 -9.90 18.34 -5.79
CA GLY A 39 -10.98 19.19 -6.27
C GLY A 39 -12.33 18.49 -6.23
N GLU A 40 -13.25 18.92 -7.10
CA GLU A 40 -14.67 18.51 -7.09
C GLU A 40 -14.90 16.99 -7.04
N GLY A 41 -14.08 16.17 -7.70
CA GLY A 41 -14.22 14.70 -7.66
C GLY A 41 -13.85 14.06 -6.33
N PHE A 42 -12.91 14.64 -5.58
CA PHE A 42 -12.57 14.19 -4.22
C PHE A 42 -13.59 14.70 -3.19
N ASN A 43 -14.14 15.89 -3.44
CA ASN A 43 -15.30 16.39 -2.68
C ASN A 43 -16.55 15.54 -2.96
N GLU A 44 -16.76 15.10 -4.20
CA GLU A 44 -17.86 14.21 -4.56
C GLU A 44 -17.68 12.81 -3.98
N TYR A 45 -16.44 12.31 -3.90
CA TYR A 45 -16.09 11.06 -3.21
C TYR A 45 -16.56 11.08 -1.75
N PHE A 46 -16.12 12.08 -0.98
CA PHE A 46 -16.52 12.21 0.43
C PHE A 46 -18.00 12.57 0.59
N ARG A 47 -18.55 13.40 -0.29
CA ARG A 47 -19.99 13.70 -0.29
C ARG A 47 -20.80 12.42 -0.51
N LYS A 48 -20.45 11.55 -1.45
CA LYS A 48 -21.13 10.25 -1.64
C LYS A 48 -20.94 9.33 -0.43
N GLN A 49 -19.78 9.35 0.20
CA GLN A 49 -19.48 8.53 1.36
C GLN A 49 -20.28 8.95 2.61
N PHE A 50 -20.54 10.26 2.78
CA PHE A 50 -21.17 10.81 3.98
C PHE A 50 -22.62 11.27 3.80
N ASN A 51 -23.11 11.46 2.58
CA ASN A 51 -24.47 11.95 2.34
C ASN A 51 -25.51 10.97 2.88
N GLY A 52 -26.18 11.34 3.96
CA GLY A 52 -27.15 10.50 4.67
C GLY A 52 -26.55 9.41 5.56
N ASN A 53 -25.21 9.38 5.74
CA ASN A 53 -24.52 8.36 6.54
C ASN A 53 -23.78 9.00 7.73
N GLU A 54 -24.56 9.44 8.72
CA GLU A 54 -24.07 10.09 9.94
C GLU A 54 -23.10 9.19 10.73
N ALA A 55 -23.32 7.87 10.73
CA ALA A 55 -22.42 6.91 11.36
C ALA A 55 -21.03 6.88 10.70
N ALA A 56 -20.96 6.95 9.36
CA ALA A 56 -19.68 7.05 8.66
C ALA A 56 -18.97 8.37 8.97
N PHE A 57 -19.72 9.47 9.05
CA PHE A 57 -19.18 10.78 9.43
C PHE A 57 -18.63 10.79 10.87
N LEU A 58 -19.36 10.23 11.84
CA LEU A 58 -18.94 10.19 13.24
C LEU A 58 -17.70 9.32 13.46
N ARG A 59 -17.64 8.14 12.82
CA ARG A 59 -16.42 7.33 12.82
C ARG A 59 -15.24 8.14 12.27
N TRP A 60 -15.45 8.83 11.14
CA TRP A 60 -14.39 9.64 10.51
C TRP A 60 -13.98 10.80 11.42
N LYS A 61 -14.91 11.41 12.14
CA LYS A 61 -14.62 12.45 13.15
C LYS A 61 -13.70 11.94 14.26
N GLU A 62 -13.94 10.76 14.82
CA GLU A 62 -13.06 10.14 15.83
C GLU A 62 -11.64 9.95 15.29
N VAL A 63 -11.52 9.63 14.00
CA VAL A 63 -10.26 9.53 13.27
C VAL A 63 -9.53 10.86 13.13
N TYR A 64 -10.26 11.96 12.91
CA TYR A 64 -9.65 13.28 12.84
C TYR A 64 -9.26 13.84 14.22
N ASP A 65 -9.96 13.43 15.28
CA ASP A 65 -9.61 13.77 16.66
C ASP A 65 -8.26 13.12 17.05
N VAL A 66 -8.00 11.89 16.58
CA VAL A 66 -6.71 11.18 16.79
C VAL A 66 -5.56 11.79 16.00
N LEU A 67 -5.84 12.30 14.80
CA LEU A 67 -4.84 12.90 13.93
C LEU A 67 -4.58 14.39 14.23
N GLU A 68 -5.24 14.96 15.26
CA GLU A 68 -5.26 16.39 15.60
C GLU A 68 -5.65 17.29 14.42
N ILE A 69 -6.39 16.72 13.45
CA ILE A 69 -6.78 17.40 12.21
C ILE A 69 -7.91 18.39 12.46
N VAL A 70 -8.77 18.10 13.44
CA VAL A 70 -9.76 19.05 13.92
C VAL A 70 -9.11 19.90 15.01
N GLY A 71 -8.38 20.91 14.57
CA GLY A 71 -7.98 22.01 15.45
C GLY A 71 -9.22 22.57 16.16
N GLY A 72 -9.15 22.58 17.48
CA GLY A 72 -10.07 23.12 18.49
C GLY A 72 -11.32 23.87 18.03
N MET A 73 -12.43 23.58 18.72
CA MET A 73 -13.44 24.60 19.00
C MET A 73 -12.76 25.76 19.77
N GLY A 74 -12.11 26.66 19.03
CA GLY A 74 -11.19 27.64 19.59
C GLY A 74 -10.53 28.45 18.47
N CYS A 75 -11.35 29.28 17.82
CA CYS A 75 -11.00 30.60 17.28
C CYS A 75 -9.50 30.89 17.02
N HIS A 76 -8.93 30.51 15.87
CA HIS A 76 -7.89 31.33 15.20
C HIS A 76 -7.91 31.09 13.69
N HIS A 77 -7.91 32.18 12.94
CA HIS A 77 -8.19 32.24 11.51
C HIS A 77 -7.12 31.59 10.62
N ASN A 78 -7.61 30.88 9.58
CA ASN A 78 -6.97 30.59 8.27
C ASN A 78 -6.60 29.16 7.85
N VAL A 79 -7.15 28.10 8.45
CA VAL A 79 -7.38 26.83 7.73
C VAL A 79 -8.78 26.28 8.00
N ARG A 80 -9.82 27.05 7.63
CA ARG A 80 -11.19 26.51 7.47
C ARG A 80 -11.28 25.80 6.11
N GLY A 81 -10.74 24.59 6.03
CA GLY A 81 -11.00 23.69 4.91
C GLY A 81 -12.14 22.74 5.26
N HIS A 82 -13.00 22.40 4.29
CA HIS A 82 -13.87 21.24 4.43
C HIS A 82 -13.02 19.97 4.68
N LEU A 83 -13.61 18.94 5.29
CA LEU A 83 -12.96 17.70 5.71
C LEU A 83 -12.01 17.11 4.63
N GLU A 84 -12.47 17.20 3.40
CA GLU A 84 -11.75 16.75 2.21
C GLU A 84 -10.43 17.49 2.00
N THR A 85 -10.40 18.79 2.29
CA THR A 85 -9.20 19.61 2.19
C THR A 85 -8.14 19.18 3.21
N GLN A 86 -8.58 18.76 4.39
CA GLN A 86 -7.68 18.32 5.46
C GLN A 86 -7.08 16.94 5.15
N VAL A 87 -7.88 15.98 4.67
CA VAL A 87 -7.36 14.68 4.19
C VAL A 87 -6.36 14.89 3.06
N LEU A 88 -6.68 15.74 2.08
CA LEU A 88 -5.77 16.06 0.98
C LEU A 88 -4.45 16.64 1.48
N SER A 89 -4.49 17.49 2.51
CA SER A 89 -3.29 18.07 3.10
C SER A 89 -2.37 17.02 3.70
N ILE A 90 -2.93 15.96 4.30
CA ILE A 90 -2.14 14.87 4.90
C ILE A 90 -1.61 13.93 3.85
N THR A 91 -2.43 13.52 2.88
CA THR A 91 -1.99 12.66 1.77
C THR A 91 -0.87 13.28 0.93
N ARG A 92 -0.56 14.57 1.13
CA ARG A 92 0.49 15.31 0.44
C ARG A 92 1.53 15.87 1.40
N SER A 93 1.50 15.42 2.66
CA SER A 93 2.43 15.88 3.67
C SER A 93 3.63 14.95 3.74
N GLU A 94 4.77 15.50 4.13
CA GLU A 94 5.97 14.71 4.46
C GLU A 94 5.90 14.13 5.89
N ASP A 95 4.76 14.30 6.58
CA ASP A 95 4.54 13.84 7.95
C ASP A 95 4.20 12.35 7.98
N LEU A 96 5.24 11.52 8.12
CA LEU A 96 5.13 10.07 8.19
C LEU A 96 4.21 9.58 9.31
N VAL A 97 4.05 10.34 10.40
CA VAL A 97 3.13 9.95 11.50
C VAL A 97 1.70 10.08 11.03
N LYS A 98 1.36 11.22 10.39
CA LYS A 98 0.03 11.46 9.84
C LYS A 98 -0.29 10.53 8.67
N LEU A 99 0.65 10.26 7.79
CA LEU A 99 0.47 9.33 6.68
C LEU A 99 0.20 7.90 7.16
N ARG A 100 0.95 7.40 8.15
CA ARG A 100 0.73 6.06 8.71
C ARG A 100 -0.56 5.95 9.49
N ALA A 101 -0.89 6.99 10.24
CA ALA A 101 -2.17 7.03 10.94
C ALA A 101 -3.32 7.07 9.93
N LEU A 102 -3.24 7.85 8.86
CA LEU A 102 -4.22 7.82 7.78
C LEU A 102 -4.33 6.43 7.13
N ALA A 103 -3.21 5.79 6.79
CA ALA A 103 -3.20 4.45 6.21
C ALA A 103 -3.84 3.41 7.16
N LYS A 104 -3.50 3.43 8.45
CA LYS A 104 -4.10 2.54 9.46
C LYS A 104 -5.61 2.72 9.53
N LEU A 105 -6.11 3.95 9.46
CA LEU A 105 -7.53 4.25 9.55
C LEU A 105 -8.28 3.85 8.27
N CYS A 106 -7.61 3.88 7.13
CA CYS A 106 -8.16 3.38 5.88
C CYS A 106 -8.08 1.84 5.75
N SER A 107 -7.52 1.15 6.75
CA SER A 107 -7.45 -0.32 6.76
C SER A 107 -8.85 -0.96 6.89
N ARG A 108 -8.90 -2.27 6.63
CA ARG A 108 -10.10 -3.10 6.77
C ARG A 108 -10.69 -3.06 8.19
N ASP A 109 -9.85 -2.82 9.19
CA ASP A 109 -10.26 -2.86 10.60
C ASP A 109 -11.00 -1.59 11.04
N PHE A 110 -10.96 -0.53 10.21
CA PHE A 110 -11.50 0.79 10.54
C PHE A 110 -12.52 1.27 9.51
N PHE A 111 -12.07 1.79 8.36
CA PHE A 111 -12.99 2.29 7.31
C PHE A 111 -13.12 1.42 6.08
N ASN A 112 -12.15 0.53 5.85
CA ASN A 112 -12.05 -0.26 4.64
C ASN A 112 -12.10 0.62 3.36
N ASP A 113 -11.36 1.74 3.38
CA ASP A 113 -11.22 2.63 2.23
C ASP A 113 -9.92 2.32 1.49
N GLU A 114 -9.99 1.31 0.63
CA GLU A 114 -8.82 0.74 -0.04
C GLU A 114 -8.15 1.73 -1.00
N SER A 115 -8.92 2.66 -1.59
CA SER A 115 -8.37 3.68 -2.51
C SER A 115 -7.58 4.74 -1.77
N LEU A 116 -8.09 5.20 -0.62
CA LEU A 116 -7.38 6.15 0.22
C LEU A 116 -6.20 5.50 0.95
N LEU A 117 -6.34 4.22 1.33
CA LEU A 117 -5.25 3.40 1.85
C LEU A 117 -4.07 3.35 0.87
N VAL A 118 -4.32 3.00 -0.39
CA VAL A 118 -3.28 2.99 -1.43
C VAL A 118 -2.60 4.37 -1.51
N SER A 119 -3.38 5.44 -1.54
CA SER A 119 -2.84 6.80 -1.66
C SER A 119 -1.96 7.19 -0.47
N GLY A 120 -2.37 6.87 0.76
CA GLY A 120 -1.59 7.17 1.96
C GLY A 120 -0.30 6.37 2.06
N VAL A 121 -0.31 5.11 1.63
CA VAL A 121 0.89 4.24 1.64
C VAL A 121 1.85 4.58 0.49
N GLU A 122 1.33 4.97 -0.68
CA GLU A 122 2.15 5.50 -1.79
C GLU A 122 2.97 6.72 -1.32
N GLU A 123 2.35 7.67 -0.62
CA GLU A 123 3.04 8.86 -0.12
C GLU A 123 4.05 8.51 1.01
N ASP A 124 3.73 7.58 1.94
CA ASP A 124 4.69 7.10 2.96
C ASP A 124 5.94 6.51 2.29
N LEU A 125 5.75 5.73 1.21
CA LEU A 125 6.85 5.17 0.44
C LEU A 125 7.70 6.26 -0.23
N GLU A 126 7.08 7.23 -0.91
CA GLU A 126 7.79 8.32 -1.59
C GLU A 126 8.62 9.15 -0.61
N VAL A 127 8.05 9.53 0.54
CA VAL A 127 8.76 10.29 1.58
C VAL A 127 9.93 9.48 2.15
N LEU A 128 9.75 8.17 2.38
CA LEU A 128 10.83 7.30 2.86
C LEU A 128 11.98 7.17 1.85
N GLU A 129 11.66 7.12 0.55
CA GLU A 129 12.63 7.03 -0.54
C GLU A 129 13.40 8.32 -0.74
N LEU A 130 12.72 9.47 -0.79
CA LEU A 130 13.36 10.79 -0.95
C LEU A 130 14.33 11.10 0.17
N ALA A 131 14.03 10.61 1.38
CA ALA A 131 14.89 10.84 2.51
C ALA A 131 16.20 10.01 2.44
N MET A 132 16.32 9.03 1.52
CA MET A 132 17.55 8.26 1.32
C MET A 132 18.65 9.15 0.68
N PRO A 133 19.84 9.27 1.31
CA PRO A 133 20.96 9.90 0.63
C PRO A 133 21.36 9.05 -0.58
N GLU A 134 21.67 9.69 -1.72
CA GLU A 134 22.26 8.99 -2.86
C GLU A 134 23.44 8.13 -2.38
N GLU A 135 23.42 6.85 -2.71
CA GLU A 135 24.51 5.94 -2.40
C GLU A 135 25.80 6.41 -3.11
N LYS A 136 26.56 7.28 -2.46
CA LYS A 136 27.94 7.56 -2.86
C LYS A 136 28.68 6.23 -2.81
N LYS A 137 29.04 5.70 -3.98
CA LYS A 137 29.84 4.49 -4.17
C LYS A 137 31.20 4.64 -3.47
N ILE A 138 31.26 4.43 -2.16
CA ILE A 138 32.53 4.31 -1.44
C ILE A 138 33.07 2.91 -1.73
N ARG A 139 33.86 2.80 -2.80
CA ARG A 139 34.76 1.65 -3.03
C ARG A 139 35.79 1.65 -1.91
N GLY A 140 35.54 0.88 -0.85
CA GLY A 140 36.45 0.79 0.29
C GLY A 140 36.32 -0.52 1.08
N LYS A 141 37.19 -1.47 0.74
CA LYS A 141 37.68 -2.62 1.54
C LYS A 141 36.64 -3.47 2.31
N LYS A 142 36.43 -4.69 1.80
CA LYS A 142 35.79 -5.83 2.50
C LYS A 142 36.41 -6.02 3.90
N LYS A 143 35.70 -5.59 4.94
CA LYS A 143 35.81 -6.17 6.27
C LYS A 143 34.59 -7.06 6.49
N LYS A 144 34.85 -8.32 6.86
CA LYS A 144 33.86 -9.35 7.22
C LYS A 144 33.18 -8.90 8.52
N HIS A 145 32.22 -7.99 8.43
CA HIS A 145 31.31 -7.64 9.52
C HIS A 145 29.95 -8.26 9.19
N GLN A 146 29.33 -8.90 10.18
CA GLN A 146 27.93 -9.32 10.09
C GLN A 146 27.11 -8.21 9.43
N LYS A 147 26.38 -8.57 8.37
CA LYS A 147 25.57 -7.67 7.56
C LYS A 147 24.56 -6.98 8.48
N LYS A 148 24.90 -5.78 8.96
CA LYS A 148 24.08 -5.04 9.92
C LYS A 148 22.77 -4.70 9.22
N LYS A 149 21.65 -5.16 9.79
CA LYS A 149 20.30 -4.88 9.29
C LYS A 149 20.13 -3.37 9.12
N ASP A 150 19.84 -2.92 7.92
CA ASP A 150 19.57 -1.51 7.67
C ASP A 150 18.10 -1.23 8.00
N LEU A 151 17.87 -0.67 9.19
CA LEU A 151 16.53 -0.35 9.68
C LEU A 151 15.76 0.59 8.75
N ARG A 152 16.46 1.44 8.00
CA ARG A 152 15.81 2.35 7.05
C ARG A 152 15.37 1.62 5.80
N LYS A 153 16.23 0.78 5.23
CA LYS A 153 15.86 -0.09 4.12
C LYS A 153 14.69 -0.99 4.51
N LEU A 154 14.64 -1.50 5.74
CA LEU A 154 13.50 -2.27 6.23
C LEU A 154 12.19 -1.46 6.24
N LYS A 155 12.20 -0.20 6.65
CA LYS A 155 10.98 0.66 6.60
C LYS A 155 10.45 0.86 5.18
N ILE A 156 11.34 1.01 4.19
CA ILE A 156 10.96 1.11 2.78
C ILE A 156 10.32 -0.20 2.31
N LEU A 157 10.86 -1.35 2.72
CA LEU A 157 10.31 -2.65 2.38
C LEU A 157 8.96 -2.90 3.08
N ASP A 158 8.79 -2.42 4.32
CA ASP A 158 7.52 -2.45 5.03
C ASP A 158 6.46 -1.64 4.26
N ALA A 159 6.80 -0.43 3.81
CA ALA A 159 5.93 0.39 2.98
C ALA A 159 5.62 -0.26 1.62
N CYS A 160 6.61 -0.88 0.96
CA CYS A 160 6.40 -1.63 -0.29
C CYS A 160 5.42 -2.78 -0.08
N MET A 161 5.59 -3.57 0.98
CA MET A 161 4.70 -4.69 1.27
C MET A 161 3.26 -4.21 1.57
N ALA A 162 3.12 -3.17 2.38
CA ALA A 162 1.83 -2.55 2.67
C ALA A 162 1.15 -2.03 1.39
N LEU A 163 1.92 -1.41 0.50
CA LEU A 163 1.41 -0.90 -0.77
C LEU A 163 1.02 -2.03 -1.70
N GLY A 164 1.81 -3.10 -1.77
CA GLY A 164 1.48 -4.30 -2.54
C GLY A 164 0.14 -4.89 -2.12
N ASN A 165 -0.07 -5.05 -0.81
CA ASN A 165 -1.33 -5.52 -0.24
C ASN A 165 -2.50 -4.57 -0.53
N ALA A 166 -2.30 -3.26 -0.41
CA ALA A 166 -3.32 -2.26 -0.70
C ALA A 166 -3.72 -2.27 -2.19
N CYS A 167 -2.74 -2.37 -3.09
CA CYS A 167 -2.95 -2.47 -4.54
C CYS A 167 -3.76 -3.71 -4.91
N ASN A 168 -3.48 -4.85 -4.27
CA ASN A 168 -4.21 -6.09 -4.52
C ASN A 168 -5.71 -5.94 -4.23
N ARG A 169 -6.05 -5.26 -3.14
CA ARG A 169 -7.43 -5.03 -2.72
C ARG A 169 -8.22 -4.21 -3.74
N VAL A 170 -7.59 -3.19 -4.32
CA VAL A 170 -8.18 -2.40 -5.43
C VAL A 170 -7.99 -3.04 -6.81
N LEU A 171 -7.71 -4.35 -6.88
CA LEU A 171 -7.52 -5.13 -8.10
C LEU A 171 -6.41 -4.59 -9.03
N ALA A 172 -5.46 -3.84 -8.48
CA ALA A 172 -4.27 -3.36 -9.18
C ALA A 172 -3.16 -4.43 -9.13
N PHE A 173 -3.43 -5.62 -9.66
CA PHE A 173 -2.59 -6.81 -9.50
C PHE A 173 -1.14 -6.63 -9.99
N TYR A 174 -0.95 -5.93 -11.12
CA TYR A 174 0.40 -5.66 -11.63
C TYR A 174 1.22 -4.76 -10.68
N ASP A 175 0.59 -3.73 -10.12
CA ASP A 175 1.24 -2.86 -9.13
C ASP A 175 1.53 -3.66 -7.86
N ALA A 176 0.58 -4.48 -7.41
CA ALA A 176 0.71 -5.33 -6.24
C ALA A 176 1.94 -6.25 -6.33
N LEU A 177 2.06 -7.00 -7.43
CA LEU A 177 3.17 -7.93 -7.66
C LEU A 177 4.52 -7.20 -7.69
N GLN A 178 4.62 -6.07 -8.37
CA GLN A 178 5.87 -5.29 -8.42
C GLN A 178 6.36 -4.87 -7.04
N TYR A 179 5.47 -4.35 -6.20
CA TYR A 179 5.86 -3.93 -4.85
C TYR A 179 6.18 -5.11 -3.93
N LEU A 180 5.42 -6.22 -4.03
CA LEU A 180 5.68 -7.43 -3.26
C LEU A 180 7.01 -8.11 -3.68
N GLU A 181 7.34 -8.15 -4.97
CA GLU A 181 8.62 -8.66 -5.46
C GLU A 181 9.80 -7.84 -4.92
N ARG A 182 9.67 -6.51 -4.94
CA ARG A 182 10.65 -5.60 -4.36
C ARG A 182 10.84 -5.85 -2.87
N ALA A 183 9.73 -5.95 -2.12
CA ALA A 183 9.74 -6.24 -0.71
C ALA A 183 10.42 -7.59 -0.41
N LYS A 184 10.05 -8.65 -1.14
CA LYS A 184 10.64 -10.00 -1.02
C LYS A 184 12.14 -9.98 -1.21
N LYS A 185 12.62 -9.46 -2.34
CA LYS A 185 14.06 -9.41 -2.61
C LYS A 185 14.80 -8.64 -1.52
N GLY A 186 14.26 -7.52 -1.07
CA GLY A 186 14.86 -6.73 -0.01
C GLY A 186 14.89 -7.43 1.34
N TYR A 187 13.83 -8.12 1.76
CA TYR A 187 13.81 -8.88 3.01
C TYR A 187 14.74 -10.08 2.96
N GLU A 188 14.77 -10.83 1.85
CA GLU A 188 15.73 -11.92 1.66
C GLU A 188 17.17 -11.41 1.79
N GLU A 189 17.47 -10.23 1.22
CA GLU A 189 18.78 -9.58 1.34
C GLU A 189 19.12 -9.09 2.76
N GLN A 190 18.15 -8.53 3.49
CA GLN A 190 18.38 -7.84 4.77
C GLN A 190 18.22 -8.75 6.00
N LEU A 191 17.27 -9.67 5.95
CA LEU A 191 16.83 -10.50 7.07
C LEU A 191 17.05 -11.99 6.84
N GLY A 192 17.25 -12.40 5.59
CA GLY A 192 17.34 -13.81 5.19
C GLY A 192 16.01 -14.37 4.70
N ARG A 193 16.11 -15.45 3.93
CA ARG A 193 14.99 -16.03 3.18
C ARG A 193 13.85 -16.58 4.05
N ASP A 194 14.19 -17.00 5.26
CA ASP A 194 13.25 -17.61 6.20
C ASP A 194 12.91 -16.67 7.37
N SER A 195 13.16 -15.36 7.20
CA SER A 195 12.60 -14.37 8.12
C SER A 195 11.09 -14.28 7.93
N GLU A 196 10.37 -14.00 9.02
CA GLU A 196 8.91 -13.84 9.02
C GLU A 196 8.42 -12.92 7.88
N LYS A 197 9.03 -11.74 7.74
CA LYS A 197 8.67 -10.79 6.66
C LYS A 197 8.94 -11.31 5.25
N ALA A 198 10.01 -12.10 5.05
CA ALA A 198 10.32 -12.70 3.75
C ALA A 198 9.35 -13.85 3.40
N LEU A 199 8.87 -14.57 4.41
CA LEU A 199 7.89 -15.64 4.26
C LEU A 199 6.49 -15.07 4.01
N ASP A 200 6.09 -14.05 4.76
CA ASP A 200 4.80 -13.36 4.63
C ASP A 200 4.63 -12.75 3.22
N VAL A 201 5.63 -11.99 2.74
CA VAL A 201 5.58 -11.46 1.37
C VAL A 201 5.60 -12.55 0.29
N ALA A 202 6.23 -13.70 0.56
CA ALA A 202 6.21 -14.83 -0.37
C ALA A 202 4.80 -15.45 -0.45
N TYR A 203 4.08 -15.52 0.67
CA TYR A 203 2.67 -15.89 0.70
C TYR A 203 1.84 -14.90 -0.13
N GLY A 204 2.01 -13.59 0.09
CA GLY A 204 1.32 -12.56 -0.67
C GLY A 204 1.54 -12.68 -2.19
N LEU A 205 2.74 -13.04 -2.64
CA LEU A 205 3.01 -13.30 -4.06
C LEU A 205 2.31 -14.55 -4.59
N ILE A 206 2.26 -15.63 -3.82
CA ILE A 206 1.57 -16.86 -4.24
C ILE A 206 0.07 -16.61 -4.35
N ALA A 207 -0.53 -16.00 -3.33
CA ALA A 207 -1.96 -15.69 -3.28
C ALA A 207 -2.39 -14.85 -4.50
N ASN A 208 -1.59 -13.84 -4.85
CA ASN A 208 -1.90 -12.88 -5.91
C ASN A 208 -1.38 -13.28 -7.30
N SER A 209 -0.75 -14.45 -7.42
CA SER A 209 -0.23 -14.94 -8.70
C SER A 209 -1.32 -15.51 -9.60
N THR A 210 -1.03 -15.56 -10.91
CA THR A 210 -1.84 -16.24 -11.93
C THR A 210 -1.45 -17.71 -12.12
N LEU A 211 -0.78 -18.31 -11.13
CA LEU A 211 -0.39 -19.72 -11.16
C LEU A 211 -1.62 -20.64 -11.21
N SER A 212 -1.45 -21.84 -11.77
CA SER A 212 -2.50 -22.87 -11.71
C SER A 212 -2.77 -23.29 -10.27
N SER A 213 -3.94 -23.92 -10.02
CA SER A 213 -4.26 -24.44 -8.68
C SER A 213 -3.19 -25.40 -8.17
N ASP A 214 -2.74 -26.34 -9.00
CA ASP A 214 -1.71 -27.32 -8.63
C ASP A 214 -0.38 -26.65 -8.27
N GLU A 215 0.05 -25.66 -9.07
CA GLU A 215 1.26 -24.90 -8.80
C GLU A 215 1.15 -24.06 -7.52
N LYS A 216 -0.04 -23.49 -7.24
CA LYS A 216 -0.30 -22.78 -5.98
C LYS A 216 -0.22 -23.72 -4.79
N ILE A 217 -0.85 -24.90 -4.86
CA ILE A 217 -0.83 -25.92 -3.81
C ILE A 217 0.61 -26.36 -3.53
N GLU A 218 1.40 -26.66 -4.57
CA GLU A 218 2.80 -27.05 -4.41
C GLU A 218 3.61 -25.97 -3.68
N LYS A 219 3.47 -24.70 -4.10
CA LYS A 219 4.18 -23.58 -3.48
C LYS A 219 3.72 -23.28 -2.06
N LEU A 220 2.41 -23.36 -1.79
CA LEU A 220 1.86 -23.19 -0.44
C LEU A 220 2.36 -24.30 0.49
N ARG A 221 2.40 -25.56 0.04
CA ARG A 221 2.99 -26.68 0.81
C ARG A 221 4.46 -26.45 1.14
N ASP A 222 5.27 -26.00 0.18
CA ASP A 222 6.68 -25.66 0.45
C ASP A 222 6.79 -24.49 1.44
N LEU A 223 5.96 -23.46 1.27
CA LEU A 223 5.99 -22.28 2.12
C LEU A 223 5.59 -22.58 3.57
N VAL A 224 4.52 -23.35 3.79
CA VAL A 224 4.10 -23.81 5.12
C VAL A 224 5.25 -24.55 5.81
N LYS A 225 5.88 -25.53 5.13
CA LYS A 225 7.03 -26.28 5.69
C LYS A 225 8.22 -25.38 6.04
N ARG A 226 8.40 -24.27 5.32
CA ARG A 226 9.44 -23.28 5.63
C ARG A 226 9.04 -22.41 6.83
N MET A 227 7.78 -21.99 6.90
CA MET A 227 7.24 -21.22 8.03
C MET A 227 7.28 -22.03 9.33
N GLU A 228 6.83 -23.28 9.33
CA GLU A 228 6.88 -24.15 10.52
C GLU A 228 8.31 -24.30 11.04
N ARG A 229 9.28 -24.56 10.15
CA ARG A 229 10.69 -24.71 10.53
C ARG A 229 11.33 -23.43 11.05
N ALA A 230 10.92 -22.27 10.55
CA ALA A 230 11.57 -21.00 10.84
C ALA A 230 10.90 -20.22 11.98
N LEU A 231 9.57 -20.32 12.10
CA LEU A 231 8.72 -19.51 12.97
C LEU A 231 8.02 -20.36 14.05
N GLY A 232 7.95 -21.68 13.88
CA GLY A 232 7.15 -22.59 14.71
C GLY A 232 5.73 -22.76 14.18
N GLU A 233 5.08 -23.85 14.61
CA GLU A 233 3.75 -24.28 14.13
C GLU A 233 2.60 -23.34 14.54
N GLU A 234 2.78 -22.55 15.60
CA GLU A 234 1.77 -21.63 16.14
C GLU A 234 1.89 -20.18 15.64
N ASN A 235 2.73 -19.92 14.63
CA ASN A 235 2.90 -18.56 14.11
C ASN A 235 1.68 -18.12 13.28
N VAL A 236 1.18 -16.90 13.51
CA VAL A 236 0.00 -16.34 12.82
C VAL A 236 0.12 -16.37 11.30
N VAL A 237 1.31 -16.06 10.75
CA VAL A 237 1.55 -16.07 9.29
C VAL A 237 1.47 -17.50 8.73
N ALA A 238 1.88 -18.50 9.54
CA ALA A 238 1.73 -19.90 9.16
C ALA A 238 0.25 -20.31 9.09
N PHE A 239 -0.60 -19.83 10.00
CA PHE A 239 -2.04 -20.11 9.97
C PHE A 239 -2.73 -19.52 8.74
N GLU A 240 -2.45 -18.27 8.36
CA GLU A 240 -3.03 -17.68 7.15
C GLU A 240 -2.63 -18.44 5.88
N THR A 241 -1.37 -18.90 5.82
CA THR A 241 -0.87 -19.71 4.70
C THR A 241 -1.52 -21.10 4.67
N LEU A 242 -1.75 -21.70 5.83
CA LEU A 242 -2.47 -22.98 5.98
C LEU A 242 -3.94 -22.86 5.57
N ASP A 243 -4.62 -21.78 5.94
CA ASP A 243 -6.01 -21.51 5.55
C ASP A 243 -6.15 -21.44 4.03
N GLN A 244 -5.28 -20.68 3.35
CA GLN A 244 -5.25 -20.63 1.89
C GLN A 244 -4.86 -21.96 1.24
N LEU A 245 -3.99 -22.75 1.86
CA LEU A 245 -3.70 -24.10 1.39
C LEU A 245 -4.94 -25.00 1.49
N GLY A 246 -5.69 -24.91 2.60
CA GLY A 246 -6.95 -25.62 2.79
C GLY A 246 -7.99 -25.27 1.72
N ASP A 247 -8.18 -23.97 1.47
CA ASP A 247 -9.05 -23.48 0.40
C ASP A 247 -8.63 -24.01 -0.98
N ALA A 248 -7.33 -23.99 -1.26
CA ALA A 248 -6.80 -24.47 -2.53
C ALA A 248 -7.04 -25.98 -2.73
N LEU A 249 -6.83 -26.78 -1.68
CA LEU A 249 -7.05 -28.24 -1.69
C LEU A 249 -8.53 -28.58 -1.85
N TYR A 250 -9.40 -27.91 -1.09
CA TYR A 250 -10.85 -28.06 -1.20
C TYR A 250 -11.33 -27.78 -2.63
N ASN A 251 -10.82 -26.71 -3.25
CA ASN A 251 -11.17 -26.35 -4.62
C ASN A 251 -10.59 -27.29 -5.69
N SER A 252 -9.48 -27.99 -5.39
CA SER A 252 -8.92 -29.03 -6.27
C SER A 252 -9.53 -30.41 -6.06
N GLY A 253 -10.35 -30.59 -5.01
CA GLY A 253 -10.93 -31.88 -4.65
C GLY A 253 -9.97 -32.84 -3.94
N GLU A 254 -8.92 -32.30 -3.31
CA GLU A 254 -8.02 -33.01 -2.38
C GLU A 254 -8.46 -32.80 -0.92
#